data_AF-A0A8J3FYC4-F1
#
_entry.id   AF-A0A8J3FYC4-F1
#
_cell.length_a   1.000
_cell.length_b   1.000
_cell.length_c   1.000
_cell.angle_alpha   90.00
_cell.angle_beta   90.00
_cell.angle_gamma   90.00
#
_symmetry.space_group_name_H-M   'P 1'
#
loop_
_entity.id
_entity.type
_entity.pdbx_description
1 polymer ?
#
loop_
_entity_poly.entity_id
_entity_poly.type
_entity_poly.pdbx_seq_one_letter_code
_entity_poly.pdbx_strand_id
1 'polypeptide(L)' 'MTHVVHVTRDELLQRRDEILQRFHVTLEEFQQRAQNASLVGDEWEAWEELKDVAYLLGESESC' A
#
# COMPACT_ATOMS: atom_id res chain seq x y z
N MET A 1 10.38 -19.03 11.58
CA MET A 1 9.11 -18.80 12.31
C MET A 1 8.33 -17.77 11.51
N THR A 2 7.35 -18.21 10.72
CA THR A 2 6.46 -17.33 9.97
C THR A 2 5.47 -16.71 10.94
N HIS A 3 5.69 -15.45 11.31
CA HIS A 3 4.73 -14.66 12.08
C HIS A 3 3.55 -14.38 11.14
N VAL A 4 2.49 -15.18 11.22
CA VAL A 4 1.21 -14.82 10.63
C VAL A 4 0.66 -13.72 11.52
N VAL A 5 1.02 -12.47 11.21
CA VAL A 5 0.37 -11.31 11.80
C VAL A 5 -1.08 -11.38 11.35
N HIS A 6 -1.99 -11.62 12.29
CA HIS A 6 -3.43 -11.41 12.07
C HIS A 6 -3.65 -9.90 12.00
N VAL A 7 -3.22 -9.28 10.90
CA VAL A 7 -3.48 -7.87 10.64
C VAL A 7 -4.98 -7.73 10.40
N THR A 8 -5.64 -6.97 11.27
CA THR A 8 -7.05 -6.65 11.09
C THR A 8 -7.24 -5.66 9.95
N ARG A 9 -8.44 -5.62 9.37
CA ARG A 9 -8.80 -4.67 8.31
C ARG A 9 -8.47 -3.23 8.68
N ASP A 10 -8.64 -2.89 9.95
CA ASP A 10 -8.39 -1.54 10.48
C ASP A 10 -6.88 -1.21 10.51
N GLU A 11 -6.05 -2.16 10.95
CA GLU A 11 -4.58 -2.00 10.92
C GLU A 11 -4.04 -1.87 9.50
N LEU A 12 -4.61 -2.61 8.55
CA LEU A 12 -4.29 -2.48 7.13
C LEU A 12 -4.63 -1.09 6.59
N LEU A 13 -5.80 -0.56 6.94
CA LEU A 13 -6.21 0.79 6.57
C LEU A 13 -5.32 1.86 7.23
N GLN A 14 -4.94 1.64 8.49
CA GLN A 14 -4.04 2.53 9.21
C GLN A 14 -2.65 2.53 8.57
N ARG A 15 -2.11 1.35 8.23
CA ARG A 15 -0.82 1.21 7.53
C ARG A 15 -0.82 1.96 6.20
N ARG A 16 -1.90 1.84 5.42
CA ARG A 16 -2.10 2.61 4.19
C ARG A 16 -2.05 4.11 4.47
N ASP A 17 -2.79 4.58 5.48
CA ASP A 17 -2.85 6.00 5.82
C ASP A 17 -1.47 6.53 6.27
N GLU A 18 -0.73 5.76 7.06
CA GLU A 18 0.64 6.08 7.48
C GLU A 18 1.60 6.23 6.29
N ILE A 19 1.50 5.33 5.30
CA ILE A 19 2.30 5.42 4.08
C ILE A 19 1.91 6.70 3.31
N LEU A 20 0.62 6.98 3.13
CA LEU A 20 0.17 8.20 2.45
C LEU A 20 0.61 9.48 3.17
N GLN A 21 0.53 9.50 4.51
CA GLN A 21 1.02 10.60 5.35
C GLN A 21 2.53 10.78 5.23
N ARG A 22 3.32 9.70 5.22
CA ARG A 22 4.79 9.75 5.14
C ARG A 22 5.28 10.42 3.86
N PHE A 23 4.64 10.14 2.73
CA PHE A 23 5.02 10.72 1.44
C PHE A 23 4.25 12.00 1.11
N HIS A 24 3.27 12.39 1.94
CA HIS A 24 2.41 13.55 1.75
C HIS A 24 1.72 13.54 0.36
N VAL A 25 1.29 12.36 -0.07
CA VAL A 25 0.64 12.13 -1.37
C VAL A 25 -0.64 11.34 -1.16
N THR A 26 -1.56 11.46 -2.11
CA THR A 26 -2.77 10.64 -2.15
C THR A 26 -2.50 9.29 -2.80
N LEU A 27 -3.39 8.33 -2.58
CA LEU A 27 -3.32 7.02 -3.23
C LEU A 27 -3.31 7.16 -4.77
N GLU A 28 -4.12 8.09 -5.29
CA GLU A 28 -4.19 8.40 -6.72
C GLU A 28 -2.86 8.95 -7.26
N GLU A 29 -2.21 9.86 -6.53
CA GLU A 29 -0.87 10.35 -6.87
C GLU A 29 0.16 9.21 -6.92
N PHE A 30 0.14 8.32 -5.92
CA PHE A 30 1.00 7.12 -5.90
C PHE A 30 0.76 6.23 -7.12
N GLN A 31 -0.51 5.99 -7.45
CA GLN A 31 -0.90 5.18 -8.60
C GLN A 31 -0.48 5.83 -9.92
N GLN A 32 -0.60 7.15 -10.06
CA GLN A 32 -0.15 7.89 -11.23
C GLN A 32 1.38 7.81 -11.38
N ARG A 33 2.13 7.99 -10.29
CA ARG A 33 3.60 7.87 -10.29
C ARG A 33 4.06 6.45 -10.58
N ALA A 34 3.36 5.44 -10.05
CA ALA A 34 3.60 4.03 -10.34
C ALA A 34 3.39 3.70 -11.84
N GLN A 35 2.29 4.17 -12.41
CA GLN A 35 1.99 3.99 -13.84
C GLN A 35 3.02 4.68 -14.73
N ASN A 36 3.51 5.86 -14.31
CA ASN A 36 4.56 6.59 -15.02
C ASN A 36 5.97 6.07 -14.73
N ALA A 37 6.11 4.93 -14.03
CA ALA A 37 7.38 4.36 -13.58
C ALA A 37 8.34 5.39 -12.94
N SER A 38 7.76 6.41 -12.29
CA SER A 38 8.49 7.55 -11.74
C SER A 38 8.82 7.38 -10.25
N LEU A 39 8.30 6.33 -9.62
CA LEU A 39 8.67 5.96 -8.26
C LEU A 39 10.14 5.52 -8.24
N VAL A 40 10.89 5.92 -7.20
CA VAL A 40 12.28 5.52 -6.99
C VAL A 40 12.51 5.09 -5.54
N GLY A 41 13.23 3.98 -5.33
CA GLY A 41 13.64 3.52 -4.00
C GLY A 41 12.47 3.36 -3.02
N ASP A 42 12.45 4.20 -1.97
CA ASP A 42 11.42 4.24 -0.92
C ASP A 42 9.98 4.36 -1.47
N GLU A 43 9.77 5.09 -2.56
CA GLU A 43 8.45 5.23 -3.19
C GLU A 43 7.97 3.89 -3.81
N TRP A 44 8.90 3.07 -4.33
CA TRP A 44 8.56 1.75 -4.86
C TRP A 44 8.20 0.79 -3.73
N GLU A 45 8.99 0.75 -2.65
CA GLU A 45 8.70 -0.07 -1.48
C GLU A 45 7.33 0.28 -0.87
N ALA A 46 7.05 1.58 -0.72
CA ALA A 46 5.76 2.06 -0.25
C ALA A 46 4.60 1.64 -1.14
N TRP A 47 4.79 1.68 -2.46
CA TRP A 47 3.79 1.23 -3.43
C TRP A 47 3.55 -0.28 -3.37
N GLU A 48 4.59 -1.08 -3.19
CA GLU A 48 4.45 -2.53 -3.01
C GLU A 48 3.72 -2.88 -1.71
N GLU A 49 4.04 -2.20 -0.61
CA GLU A 49 3.31 -2.36 0.66
C GLU A 49 1.83 -1.98 0.52
N LEU A 50 1.51 -0.89 -0.20
CA LEU A 50 0.12 -0.50 -0.47
C LEU A 50 -0.64 -1.57 -1.26
N LYS A 51 0.01 -2.21 -2.23
CA LYS A 51 -0.57 -3.32 -3.01
C LYS A 51 -0.77 -4.57 -2.15
N ASP A 52 0.19 -4.90 -1.30
CA ASP A 52 0.08 -6.03 -0.37
C ASP A 52 -1.09 -5.81 0.60
N VAL A 53 -1.22 -4.59 1.14
CA VAL A 53 -2.37 -4.17 1.96
C VAL A 53 -3.70 -4.32 1.21
N ALA A 54 -3.79 -3.85 -0.04
CA ALA A 54 -5.00 -3.99 -0.85
C ALA A 54 -5.34 -5.46 -1.19
N TYR A 55 -4.33 -6.30 -1.33
CA TYR A 55 -4.47 -7.74 -1.50
C TYR A 55 -5.02 -8.39 -0.23
N LEU A 56 -4.44 -8.09 0.94
CA LEU A 56 -4.89 -8.58 2.24
C LEU A 56 -6.29 -8.08 2.61
N LEU A 57 -6.69 -6.91 2.14
CA LEU A 57 -8.05 -6.37 2.32
C LEU A 57 -9.10 -7.07 1.45
N GLY A 58 -8.70 -7.94 0.53
CA GLY A 58 -9.60 -8.63 -0.40
C GLY A 58 -10.17 -7.70 -1.49
N GLU A 59 -9.65 -6.47 -1.61
CA GLU A 59 -10.03 -5.53 -2.69
C GLU A 59 -9.56 -6.02 -4.07
N SER A 60 -8.72 -7.06 -4.10
CA SER A 60 -8.15 -7.68 -5.30
C SER A 60 -8.97 -8.84 -5.87
N GLU A 61 -9.96 -9.37 -5.14
CA GLU A 61 -10.70 -10.60 -5.49
C GLU A 61 -12.11 -10.36 -6.08
N SER A 62 -12.42 -9.14 -6.53
CA SER A 62 -13.65 -8.86 -7.29
C SER A 62 -13.32 -8.54 -8.74
N CYS A 63 -12.96 -9.56 -9.51
CA CYS A 63 -13.03 -9.58 -10.97
C CYS A 63 -13.76 -10.86 -11.40
#